data_AF-A0A1X1XUE3-F1
#
_entry.id   AF-A0A1X1XUE3-F1
#
_cell.length_a   1.000
_cell.length_b   1.000
_cell.length_c   1.000
_cell.angle_alpha   90.00
_cell.angle_beta   90.00
_cell.angle_gamma   90.00
#
_symmetry.space_group_name_H-M   'P 1'
#
loop_
_entity.id
_entity.type
_entity.pdbx_description
1 polymer ?
#
loop_
_entity_poly.entity_id
_entity_poly.type
_entity_poly.pdbx_seq_one_letter_code
_entity_poly.pdbx_strand_id
1 'polypeptide(L)'
;MITAQHGLYLTVDDAAYLADFLDHVCRSMRPSPRLADFARRLRKSCAALTPAQENGRNHLRGVHSELDVSDHAAYDLVDTDEAARLLGCSAANVRDLVRRGRLPARRAGNRWLLPARVVVERAERKAGRRAG
;
A
#
# COMPACT_ATOMS: atom_id res chain seq x y z
N MET A 1 9.16 -16.04 -38.76
CA MET A 1 9.38 -16.70 -37.45
C MET A 1 8.77 -15.81 -36.38
N ILE A 2 7.77 -16.29 -35.65
CA ILE A 2 7.19 -15.56 -34.52
C ILE A 2 8.00 -15.97 -33.29
N THR A 3 8.80 -15.06 -32.75
CA THR A 3 9.60 -15.32 -31.54
C THR A 3 8.67 -15.42 -30.35
N ALA A 4 8.71 -16.54 -29.62
CA ALA A 4 7.95 -16.72 -28.40
C ALA A 4 8.44 -15.71 -27.35
N GLN A 5 7.69 -14.62 -27.17
CA GLN A 5 7.95 -13.67 -26.11
C GLN A 5 7.58 -14.30 -24.78
N HIS A 6 8.59 -14.56 -23.94
CA HIS A 6 8.38 -14.97 -22.55
C HIS A 6 8.07 -13.70 -21.76
N GLY A 7 6.79 -13.47 -21.50
CA GLY A 7 6.29 -12.27 -20.83
C GLY A 7 5.46 -12.61 -19.60
N LEU A 8 5.45 -11.70 -18.64
CA LEU A 8 4.54 -11.74 -17.49
C LEU A 8 3.44 -10.72 -17.75
N TYR A 9 2.18 -11.18 -17.72
CA TYR A 9 1.03 -10.31 -17.91
C TYR A 9 0.62 -9.72 -16.57
N LEU A 10 0.51 -8.39 -16.54
CA LEU A 10 0.06 -7.63 -15.38
C LEU A 10 -1.22 -6.89 -15.78
N THR A 11 -2.11 -6.70 -14.80
CA THR A 11 -3.23 -5.78 -14.96
C THR A 11 -2.72 -4.34 -15.00
N VAL A 12 -3.54 -3.42 -15.50
CA VAL A 12 -3.19 -1.98 -15.54
C VAL A 12 -3.01 -1.44 -14.12
N ASP A 13 -3.85 -1.87 -13.18
CA ASP A 13 -3.77 -1.47 -11.77
C ASP A 13 -2.49 -2.01 -11.11
N ASP A 14 -2.13 -3.28 -11.33
CA ASP A 14 -0.90 -3.86 -10.79
C ASP A 14 0.35 -3.20 -11.40
N ALA A 15 0.30 -2.84 -12.68
CA ALA A 15 1.40 -2.17 -13.36
C ALA A 15 1.59 -0.73 -12.84
N ALA A 16 0.50 -0.01 -12.58
CA ALA A 16 0.54 1.32 -11.95
C ALA A 16 1.10 1.22 -10.52
N TYR A 17 0.60 0.26 -9.74
CA TYR A 17 1.09 -0.02 -8.39
C TYR A 17 2.60 -0.31 -8.37
N LEU A 18 3.07 -1.18 -9.26
CA LEU A 18 4.48 -1.51 -9.34
C LEU A 18 5.34 -0.30 -9.73
N ALA A 19 4.86 0.55 -10.65
CA ALA A 19 5.58 1.76 -11.05
C ALA A 19 5.77 2.74 -9.88
N ASP A 20 4.70 3.02 -9.14
CA ASP A 20 4.75 3.94 -8.00
C ASP A 20 5.63 3.39 -6.85
N PHE A 21 5.59 2.08 -6.58
CA PHE A 21 6.47 1.44 -5.61
C PHE A 21 7.96 1.53 -6.02
N LEU A 22 8.27 1.29 -7.30
CA LEU A 22 9.63 1.40 -7.80
C LEU A 22 10.15 2.85 -7.74
N ASP A 23 9.30 3.84 -7.99
CA ASP A 23 9.64 5.26 -7.81
C ASP A 23 9.94 5.57 -6.33
N HIS A 24 9.16 5.03 -5.40
CA HIS A 24 9.41 5.16 -3.96
C HIS A 24 10.78 4.58 -3.56
N VAL A 25 11.08 3.36 -4.02
CA VAL A 25 12.38 2.70 -3.79
C VAL A 25 13.54 3.51 -4.36
N CYS A 26 13.36 4.09 -5.55
CA CYS A 26 14.39 4.94 -6.18
C CYS A 26 14.64 6.24 -5.40
N ARG A 27 13.67 6.72 -4.60
CA ARG A 27 13.81 7.91 -3.75
C ARG A 27 14.41 7.60 -2.38
N SER A 28 14.14 6.42 -1.83
CA SER A 28 14.58 6.03 -0.48
C SER A 28 15.95 5.35 -0.45
N MET A 29 16.42 4.82 -1.59
CA MET A 29 17.73 4.17 -1.72
C MET A 29 18.57 4.80 -2.84
N ARG A 30 19.83 4.35 -3.00
CA ARG A 30 20.63 4.63 -4.20
C ARG A 30 20.34 3.54 -5.25
N PRO A 31 19.35 3.73 -6.16
CA PRO A 31 19.01 2.71 -7.13
C PRO A 31 20.15 2.51 -8.14
N SER A 32 20.25 1.30 -8.66
CA SER A 32 21.10 1.06 -9.84
C SER A 32 20.53 1.82 -11.06
N PRO A 33 21.36 2.25 -12.02
CA PRO A 33 20.89 2.93 -13.23
C PRO A 33 19.84 2.12 -13.99
N ARG A 34 19.98 0.79 -13.98
CA ARG A 34 19.03 -0.14 -14.61
C ARG A 34 17.65 -0.10 -13.96
N LEU A 35 17.57 0.00 -12.63
CA LEU A 35 16.31 0.05 -11.91
C LEU A 35 15.58 1.37 -12.16
N ALA A 36 16.29 2.49 -12.09
CA ALA A 36 15.72 3.81 -12.37
C ALA A 36 15.18 3.90 -13.81
N ASP A 37 15.90 3.32 -14.78
CA ASP A 37 15.46 3.27 -16.16
C ASP A 37 14.28 2.31 -16.39
N PHE A 38 14.24 1.21 -15.64
CA PHE A 38 13.10 0.29 -15.65
C PHE A 38 11.83 0.94 -15.09
N ALA A 39 11.92 1.58 -13.91
CA ALA A 39 10.80 2.30 -13.28
C ALA A 39 10.22 3.37 -14.22
N ARG A 40 11.11 4.17 -14.85
CA ARG A 40 10.71 5.21 -15.81
C ARG A 40 9.99 4.63 -17.03
N ARG A 41 10.49 3.52 -17.59
CA ARG A 41 9.87 2.85 -18.75
C ARG A 41 8.51 2.26 -18.39
N LEU A 42 8.41 1.60 -17.24
CA LEU A 42 7.15 1.04 -16.76
C LEU A 42 6.09 2.13 -16.59
N ARG A 43 6.44 3.24 -15.91
CA ARG A 43 5.52 4.37 -15.73
C ARG A 43 5.04 4.96 -17.05
N LYS A 44 5.96 5.12 -18.02
CA LYS A 44 5.62 5.61 -19.36
C LYS A 44 4.66 4.66 -20.08
N SER A 45 4.87 3.34 -19.97
CA SER A 45 3.97 2.34 -20.55
C SER A 45 2.59 2.37 -19.88
N CYS A 46 2.52 2.48 -18.56
CA CYS A 46 1.24 2.62 -17.85
C CYS A 46 0.48 3.86 -18.33
N ALA A 47 1.14 5.02 -18.39
CA ALA A 47 0.51 6.26 -18.88
C ALA A 47 0.05 6.19 -20.35
N ALA A 48 0.69 5.37 -21.18
CA ALA A 48 0.26 5.14 -22.57
C ALA A 48 -0.91 4.15 -22.69
N LEU A 49 -1.05 3.25 -21.71
CA LEU A 49 -2.11 2.23 -21.67
C LEU A 49 -3.37 2.71 -20.93
N THR A 50 -3.23 3.69 -20.04
CA THR A 50 -4.39 4.35 -19.41
C THR A 50 -4.95 5.39 -20.38
N PRO A 51 -6.18 5.21 -20.91
CA PRO A 51 -6.80 6.25 -21.72
C PRO A 51 -6.90 7.52 -20.87
N ALA A 52 -6.48 8.65 -21.44
CA ALA A 52 -6.51 9.94 -20.78
C ALA A 52 -7.85 10.15 -20.09
N GLN A 53 -7.85 10.11 -18.76
CA GLN A 53 -9.02 10.40 -17.94
C GLN A 53 -9.24 11.90 -17.98
N GLU A 54 -9.74 12.40 -19.12
CA GLU A 54 -10.27 13.75 -19.25
C GLU A 54 -11.65 13.80 -18.60
N ASN A 55 -11.77 14.75 -17.65
CA ASN A 55 -12.98 15.36 -17.10
C ASN A 55 -13.75 14.64 -15.98
N GLY A 56 -13.47 15.10 -14.76
CA GLY A 56 -14.34 14.93 -13.60
C GLY A 56 -14.02 15.82 -12.39
N ARG A 57 -13.36 16.98 -12.58
CA ARG A 57 -13.29 18.01 -11.52
C ARG A 57 -14.66 18.68 -11.40
N ASN A 58 -15.60 18.10 -10.65
CA ASN A 58 -16.64 18.87 -9.98
C ASN A 58 -17.34 18.07 -8.85
N HIS A 59 -17.27 18.66 -7.65
CA HIS A 59 -18.11 18.50 -6.46
C HIS A 59 -18.92 17.22 -6.28
N LEU A 60 -18.57 16.41 -5.26
CA LEU A 60 -19.49 16.08 -4.16
C LEU A 60 -18.71 15.78 -2.87
N ARG A 61 -19.09 16.47 -1.80
CA ARG A 61 -18.66 16.25 -0.41
C ARG A 61 -19.33 14.95 0.07
N GLY A 62 -18.72 13.80 -0.23
CA GLY A 62 -19.20 12.49 0.17
C GLY A 62 -18.05 11.68 0.74
N VAL A 63 -18.16 11.33 2.01
CA VAL A 63 -17.21 10.48 2.73
C VAL A 63 -17.30 9.07 2.17
N HIS A 64 -16.62 8.82 1.06
CA HIS A 64 -16.15 7.50 0.66
C HIS A 64 -14.82 7.73 -0.03
N SER A 65 -13.74 7.57 0.74
CA SER A 65 -12.40 7.46 0.21
C SER A 65 -12.39 6.24 -0.72
N GLU A 66 -12.57 6.47 -2.02
CA GLU A 66 -12.04 5.58 -3.03
C GLU A 66 -10.56 5.47 -2.71
N LEU A 67 -10.21 4.33 -2.13
CA LEU A 67 -8.87 4.04 -1.64
C LEU A 67 -7.91 4.37 -2.76
N ASP A 68 -7.13 5.43 -2.56
CA ASP A 68 -6.09 5.85 -3.47
C ASP A 68 -5.19 4.64 -3.72
N VAL A 69 -5.29 4.07 -4.92
CA VAL A 69 -4.56 2.85 -5.31
C VAL A 69 -3.04 3.10 -5.28
N SER A 70 -2.62 4.38 -5.23
CA SER A 70 -1.25 4.83 -5.02
C SER A 70 -0.78 4.85 -3.54
N ASP A 71 -1.63 4.53 -2.56
CA ASP A 71 -1.20 4.42 -1.16
C ASP A 71 -0.63 3.02 -0.84
N HIS A 72 0.61 2.78 -1.27
CA HIS A 72 1.34 1.54 -0.98
C HIS A 72 1.46 1.22 0.51
N ALA A 73 1.38 2.23 1.38
CA ALA A 73 1.41 2.01 2.82
C ALA A 73 0.21 1.19 3.30
N ALA A 74 -0.88 1.12 2.53
CA ALA A 74 -2.03 0.27 2.81
C ALA A 74 -1.72 -1.24 2.70
N TYR A 75 -0.72 -1.62 1.89
CA TYR A 75 -0.32 -3.02 1.67
C TYR A 75 0.90 -3.46 2.47
N ASP A 76 1.53 -2.54 3.20
CA ASP A 76 2.66 -2.86 4.05
C ASP A 76 2.27 -3.74 5.23
N LEU A 77 3.24 -4.53 5.71
CA LEU A 77 3.10 -5.36 6.89
C LEU A 77 3.91 -4.75 8.01
N VAL A 78 3.23 -4.40 9.09
CA VAL A 78 3.85 -3.88 10.30
C VAL A 78 3.98 -4.97 11.34
N ASP A 79 5.03 -4.91 12.14
CA ASP A 79 5.15 -5.78 13.31
C ASP A 79 4.32 -5.27 14.49
N THR A 80 4.34 -6.01 15.61
CA THR A 80 3.56 -5.63 16.79
C THR A 80 4.02 -4.33 17.44
N ASP A 81 5.29 -3.96 17.29
CA ASP A 81 5.88 -2.80 17.97
C ASP A 81 5.62 -1.53 17.15
N GLU A 82 5.66 -1.63 15.83
CA GLU A 82 5.19 -0.59 14.92
C GLU A 82 3.67 -0.38 15.00
N ALA A 83 2.89 -1.45 15.04
CA ALA A 83 1.44 -1.36 15.24
C ALA A 83 1.09 -0.71 16.60
N ALA A 84 1.88 -0.97 17.64
CA ALA A 84 1.69 -0.36 18.96
C ALA A 84 1.89 1.16 18.93
N ARG A 85 2.92 1.63 18.21
CA ARG A 85 3.18 3.05 17.98
C ARG A 85 2.03 3.72 17.24
N LEU A 86 1.54 3.12 16.16
CA LEU A 86 0.41 3.64 15.38
C LEU A 86 -0.89 3.72 16.20
N LEU A 87 -1.16 2.71 17.04
CA LEU A 87 -2.37 2.67 17.86
C LEU A 87 -2.26 3.49 19.16
N GLY A 88 -1.08 4.01 19.49
CA GLY A 88 -0.79 4.65 20.78
C GLY A 88 -1.10 3.71 21.96
N CYS A 89 -0.56 2.49 21.94
CA CYS A 89 -0.71 1.50 23.00
C CYS A 89 0.55 0.63 23.15
N SER A 90 0.54 -0.36 24.04
CA SER A 90 1.67 -1.27 24.21
C SER A 90 1.64 -2.46 23.23
N ALA A 91 2.81 -3.01 22.89
CA ALA A 91 2.90 -4.22 22.07
C ALA A 91 2.19 -5.44 22.70
N ALA A 92 2.14 -5.52 24.03
CA ALA A 92 1.37 -6.53 24.75
C ALA A 92 -0.13 -6.42 24.46
N ASN A 93 -0.66 -5.18 24.42
CA ASN A 93 -2.06 -4.94 24.05
C ASN A 93 -2.34 -5.32 22.59
N VAL A 94 -1.41 -5.05 21.66
CA VAL A 94 -1.54 -5.50 20.26
C VAL A 94 -1.60 -7.02 20.17
N ARG A 95 -0.71 -7.74 20.87
CA ARG A 95 -0.73 -9.22 20.90
C ARG A 95 -2.02 -9.78 21.50
N ASP A 96 -2.57 -9.12 22.52
CA ASP A 96 -3.86 -9.49 23.10
C ASP A 96 -5.02 -9.28 22.10
N LEU A 97 -5.03 -8.16 21.36
CA LEU A 97 -6.01 -7.91 20.30
C LEU A 97 -5.94 -8.96 19.18
N VAL A 98 -4.73 -9.34 18.78
CA VAL A 98 -4.52 -10.41 17.79
C VAL A 98 -5.02 -11.75 18.32
N ARG A 99 -4.66 -12.11 19.56
CA ARG A 99 -5.07 -13.38 20.19
C ARG A 99 -6.60 -13.48 20.32
N ARG A 100 -7.29 -12.36 20.57
CA ARG A 100 -8.75 -12.27 20.65
C ARG A 100 -9.44 -12.19 19.28
N GLY A 101 -8.68 -12.24 18.17
CA GLY A 101 -9.22 -12.11 16.82
C GLY A 101 -9.82 -10.73 16.51
N ARG A 102 -9.45 -9.70 17.27
CA ARG A 102 -9.94 -8.32 17.09
C ARG A 102 -9.07 -7.51 16.14
N LEU A 103 -7.92 -8.05 15.77
CA LEU A 103 -7.00 -7.48 14.79
C LEU A 103 -6.45 -8.63 13.93
N PRO A 104 -6.68 -8.62 12.61
CA PRO A 104 -6.15 -9.66 11.72
C PRO A 104 -4.63 -9.58 11.67
N ALA A 105 -3.99 -10.73 11.81
CA ALA A 105 -2.53 -10.85 11.73
C ALA A 105 -2.16 -12.23 11.18
N ARG A 106 -1.00 -12.30 10.54
CA ARG A 106 -0.38 -13.56 10.11
C ARG A 106 0.92 -13.79 10.85
N ARG A 107 1.23 -15.05 11.11
CA ARG A 107 2.49 -15.43 11.75
C ARG A 107 3.54 -15.67 10.68
N ALA A 108 4.68 -14.99 10.79
CA ALA A 108 5.85 -15.18 9.92
C ALA A 108 7.05 -15.53 10.81
N GLY A 109 7.36 -16.83 10.91
CA GLY A 109 8.34 -17.35 11.86
C GLY A 109 7.95 -17.02 13.30
N ASN A 110 8.81 -16.30 14.02
CA ASN A 110 8.58 -15.90 15.41
C ASN A 110 7.89 -14.53 15.57
N ARG A 111 7.44 -13.90 14.48
CA ARG A 111 6.83 -12.56 14.52
C ARG A 111 5.39 -12.59 14.03
N TRP A 112 4.58 -11.68 14.59
CA TRP A 112 3.26 -11.35 14.07
C TRP A 112 3.40 -10.20 13.10
N LEU A 113 2.82 -10.37 11.91
CA LEU A 113 2.73 -9.35 10.89
C LEU A 113 1.27 -8.95 10.72
N LEU A 114 1.02 -7.65 10.75
CA LEU A 114 -0.31 -7.07 10.67
C LEU A 114 -0.40 -6.21 9.40
N PRO A 115 -1.50 -6.26 8.65
CA PRO A 115 -1.72 -5.33 7.54
C PRO A 115 -1.77 -3.90 8.08
N ALA A 116 -0.88 -3.03 7.58
CA ALA A 116 -0.76 -1.64 8.00
C ALA A 116 -2.09 -0.89 7.89
N ARG A 117 -2.81 -1.07 6.78
CA ARG A 117 -4.16 -0.50 6.56
C ARG A 117 -5.12 -0.76 7.72
N VAL A 118 -5.17 -2.00 8.21
CA VAL A 118 -6.13 -2.37 9.27
C VAL A 118 -5.73 -1.73 10.60
N VAL A 119 -4.44 -1.55 10.83
CA VAL A 119 -3.92 -0.85 12.02
C VAL A 119 -4.24 0.63 11.96
N VAL A 120 -4.01 1.29 10.81
CA VAL A 120 -4.29 2.71 10.58
C VAL A 120 -5.80 3.00 10.71
N GLU A 121 -6.66 2.25 10.03
CA GLU A 121 -8.11 2.42 10.10
C GLU A 121 -8.63 2.30 11.54
N ARG A 122 -8.04 1.40 12.33
CA ARG A 122 -8.36 1.27 13.75
C ARG A 122 -7.87 2.46 14.57
N ALA A 123 -6.70 3.02 14.26
CA ALA A 123 -6.17 4.21 14.91
C ALA A 123 -7.09 5.41 14.66
N GLU A 124 -7.54 5.60 13.42
CA GLU A 124 -8.50 6.64 13.02
C GLU A 124 -9.83 6.49 13.77
N ARG A 125 -10.40 5.27 13.83
CA ARG A 125 -11.62 5.00 14.60
C ARG A 125 -11.46 5.30 16.10
N LYS A 126 -10.27 5.08 16.66
CA LYS A 126 -9.97 5.39 18.06
C LYS A 126 -9.84 6.89 18.30
N ALA A 127 -9.25 7.62 17.35
CA ALA A 127 -9.13 9.07 17.41
C ALA A 127 -10.50 9.77 17.32
N GLY A 128 -11.36 9.33 16.38
CA GLY A 128 -12.72 9.87 16.24
C GLY A 128 -13.59 9.70 17.49
N ARG A 129 -13.41 8.60 18.25
CA ARG A 129 -14.13 8.36 19.52
C ARG A 129 -13.65 9.20 20.70
N ARG A 130 -12.46 9.82 20.61
CA ARG A 130 -11.90 10.67 21.67
C ARG A 130 -12.19 12.16 21.44
N ALA A 131 -12.61 12.53 20.24
CA ALA A 131 -12.84 13.91 19.83
C ALA A 131 -14.31 14.33 19.86
N GLY A 132 -15.23 13.43 20.17
CA GLY A 132 -16.64 13.70 20.46
C GLY A 132 -16.96 13.39 21.91
#